data_AF-A0A4Z0GX38-F1
#
_entry.id   AF-A0A4Z0GX38-F1
#
_cell.length_a   1.000
_cell.length_b   1.000
_cell.length_c   1.000
_cell.angle_alpha   90.00
_cell.angle_beta   90.00
_cell.angle_gamma   90.00
#
_symmetry.space_group_name_H-M   'P 1'
#
loop_
_entity.id
_entity.type
_entity.pdbx_description
1 polymer ?
#
loop_
_entity_poly.entity_id
_entity_poly.type
_entity_poly.pdbx_seq_one_letter_code
_entity_poly.pdbx_strand_id
1 'polypeptide(L)'
;MTELTADMHHMLTQYDELLNTVSEGLGYLEKNITEEAPPEAQRVFEDMLLALEQISVSHEQMMVIFEEDPKLRTMVEDFHDVVKLLQGWFSLGSNQEKQQLITEKVLPAYEAWRTRMQAYVKPHIAH
;
A
#
# COMPACT_ATOMS: atom_id res chain seq x y z
N MET A 1 -26.48 9.66 -3.63
CA MET A 1 -25.52 8.56 -3.80
C MET A 1 -25.78 7.96 -5.15
N THR A 2 -24.90 8.23 -6.11
CA THR A 2 -24.85 7.56 -7.40
C THR A 2 -24.54 6.08 -7.13
N GLU A 3 -25.33 5.16 -7.69
CA GLU A 3 -25.01 3.74 -7.62
C GLU A 3 -23.68 3.51 -8.35
N LEU A 4 -22.79 2.73 -7.73
CA LEU A 4 -21.50 2.38 -8.33
C LEU A 4 -21.74 1.50 -9.56
N THR A 5 -20.97 1.72 -10.62
CA THR A 5 -21.04 0.87 -11.81
C THR A 5 -20.31 -0.45 -11.58
N ALA A 6 -20.60 -1.47 -12.40
CA ALA A 6 -19.87 -2.75 -12.35
C ALA A 6 -18.35 -2.56 -12.49
N ASP A 7 -17.91 -1.63 -13.33
CA ASP A 7 -16.49 -1.30 -13.50
C ASP A 7 -15.89 -0.69 -12.22
N MET A 8 -16.65 0.15 -11.50
CA MET A 8 -16.22 0.72 -10.22
C MET A 8 -16.11 -0.38 -9.14
N HIS A 9 -17.07 -1.29 -9.06
CA HIS A 9 -16.99 -2.44 -8.15
C HIS A 9 -15.78 -3.34 -8.45
N HIS A 10 -15.52 -3.61 -9.73
CA HIS A 10 -14.36 -4.37 -10.14
C HIS A 10 -13.05 -3.68 -9.75
N MET A 11 -12.94 -2.37 -9.99
CA MET A 11 -11.77 -1.59 -9.62
C MET A 11 -11.53 -1.59 -8.11
N LEU A 12 -12.58 -1.44 -7.29
CA LEU A 12 -12.47 -1.52 -5.82
C LEU A 12 -12.05 -2.91 -5.33
N THR A 13 -12.45 -3.97 -6.04
CA THR A 13 -12.03 -5.35 -5.74
C THR A 13 -10.54 -5.53 -6.02
N GLN A 14 -10.09 -5.13 -7.22
CA GLN A 14 -8.67 -5.19 -7.58
C GLN A 14 -7.80 -4.33 -6.65
N TYR A 15 -8.33 -3.19 -6.23
CA TYR A 15 -7.70 -2.33 -5.24
C TYR A 15 -7.51 -3.05 -3.90
N ASP A 16 -8.57 -3.66 -3.34
CA ASP A 16 -8.48 -4.43 -2.07
C ASP A 16 -7.48 -5.59 -2.17
N GLU A 17 -7.45 -6.29 -3.30
CA GLU A 17 -6.48 -7.35 -3.58
C GLU A 17 -5.04 -6.82 -3.63
N LEU A 18 -4.80 -5.71 -4.34
CA LEU A 18 -3.50 -5.08 -4.43
C LEU A 18 -2.99 -4.65 -3.05
N LEU A 19 -3.87 -4.15 -2.17
CA LEU A 19 -3.49 -3.83 -0.79
C LEU A 19 -2.96 -5.05 -0.03
N ASN A 20 -3.55 -6.23 -0.26
CA ASN A 20 -3.10 -7.49 0.33
C ASN A 20 -1.75 -7.92 -0.26
N THR A 21 -1.58 -7.81 -1.58
CA THR A 21 -0.31 -8.14 -2.25
C THR A 21 0.85 -7.30 -1.71
N VAL A 22 0.64 -6.00 -1.47
CA VAL A 22 1.68 -5.14 -0.89
C VAL A 22 2.01 -5.53 0.55
N SER A 23 1.00 -5.86 1.36
CA SER A 23 1.20 -6.38 2.72
C SER A 23 2.07 -7.63 2.72
N GLU A 24 1.77 -8.58 1.83
CA GLU A 24 2.53 -9.83 1.70
C GLU A 24 3.96 -9.57 1.24
N GLY A 25 4.17 -8.67 0.28
CA GLY A 25 5.52 -8.31 -0.19
C GLY A 25 6.35 -7.61 0.89
N LEU A 26 5.76 -6.69 1.66
CA LEU A 26 6.44 -6.07 2.81
C LEU A 26 6.78 -7.10 3.89
N GLY A 27 5.87 -8.05 4.18
CA GLY A 27 6.14 -9.16 5.09
C GLY A 27 7.19 -10.15 4.58
N TYR A 28 7.32 -10.30 3.26
CA TYR A 28 8.43 -11.04 2.66
C TYR A 28 9.76 -10.30 2.87
N LEU A 29 9.80 -8.99 2.60
CA LEU A 29 10.98 -8.15 2.77
C LEU A 29 11.48 -8.16 4.23
N GLU A 30 10.57 -8.00 5.20
CA GLU A 30 10.87 -8.10 6.63
C GLU A 30 11.67 -9.38 6.97
N LYS A 31 11.28 -10.52 6.40
CA LYS A 31 11.85 -11.83 6.71
C LYS A 31 13.12 -12.15 5.92
N ASN A 32 13.29 -11.56 4.73
CA ASN A 32 14.31 -11.99 3.77
C ASN A 32 15.41 -10.94 3.52
N ILE A 33 15.27 -9.70 3.99
CA ILE A 33 16.39 -8.74 3.99
C ILE A 33 17.30 -9.07 5.18
N THR A 34 18.18 -10.04 4.99
CA THR A 34 19.26 -10.38 5.92
C THR A 34 20.60 -9.85 5.39
N GLU A 35 21.69 -10.07 6.12
CA GLU A 35 23.04 -9.67 5.67
C GLU A 35 23.38 -10.25 4.29
N GLU A 36 22.94 -11.50 4.02
CA GLU A 36 23.02 -12.18 2.71
C GLU A 36 21.64 -12.25 2.02
N ALA A 37 21.01 -11.09 1.81
CA ALA A 37 19.70 -11.03 1.18
C ALA A 37 19.71 -11.64 -0.25
N PRO A 38 18.71 -12.47 -0.59
CA PRO A 38 18.60 -13.03 -1.92
C PRO A 38 18.32 -11.92 -2.96
N PRO A 39 18.78 -12.05 -4.22
CA PRO A 39 18.46 -11.10 -5.30
C PRO A 39 16.96 -10.86 -5.49
N GLU A 40 16.14 -11.85 -5.11
CA GLU A 40 14.68 -11.79 -5.07
C GLU A 40 14.17 -10.69 -4.14
N ALA A 41 14.83 -10.40 -3.02
CA ALA A 41 14.39 -9.35 -2.09
C ALA A 41 14.42 -7.96 -2.75
N GLN A 42 15.43 -7.69 -3.58
CA GLN A 42 15.49 -6.44 -4.34
C GLN A 42 14.37 -6.36 -5.38
N ARG A 43 14.07 -7.46 -6.09
CA ARG A 43 12.96 -7.52 -7.06
C ARG A 43 11.61 -7.31 -6.39
N VAL A 44 11.37 -7.97 -5.26
CA VAL A 44 10.13 -7.78 -4.49
C VAL A 44 9.99 -6.32 -4.05
N PHE A 45 11.07 -5.67 -3.62
CA PHE A 45 11.03 -4.24 -3.28
C PHE A 45 10.64 -3.37 -4.48
N GLU A 46 11.20 -3.63 -5.66
CA GLU A 46 10.83 -2.92 -6.90
C GLU A 46 9.36 -3.14 -7.26
N ASP A 47 8.87 -4.38 -7.16
CA ASP A 47 7.46 -4.71 -7.37
C ASP A 47 6.54 -3.98 -6.38
N MET A 48 6.97 -3.80 -5.12
CA MET A 48 6.22 -3.03 -4.13
C MET A 48 6.12 -1.56 -4.50
N LEU A 49 7.17 -0.96 -5.07
CA LEU A 49 7.11 0.44 -5.52
C LEU A 49 6.09 0.62 -6.64
N LEU A 50 6.07 -0.30 -7.61
CA LEU A 50 5.09 -0.29 -8.71
C LEU A 50 3.66 -0.46 -8.18
N ALA A 51 3.47 -1.36 -7.22
CA ALA A 51 2.17 -1.56 -6.59
C ALA A 51 1.70 -0.33 -5.81
N LEU A 52 2.59 0.37 -5.10
CA LEU A 52 2.28 1.62 -4.39
C LEU A 52 1.96 2.78 -5.34
N GLU A 53 2.63 2.84 -6.50
CA GLU A 53 2.28 3.77 -7.58
C GLU A 53 0.87 3.48 -8.10
N GLN A 54 0.55 2.22 -8.37
CA GLN A 54 -0.79 1.82 -8.81
C GLN A 54 -1.88 2.13 -7.78
N ILE A 55 -1.58 1.98 -6.47
CA ILE A 55 -2.47 2.39 -5.38
C ILE A 55 -2.73 3.91 -5.43
N SER A 56 -1.69 4.71 -5.66
CA SER A 56 -1.81 6.17 -5.80
C SER A 56 -2.72 6.56 -6.97
N VAL A 57 -2.57 5.89 -8.11
CA VAL A 57 -3.44 6.11 -9.28
C VAL A 57 -4.89 5.75 -8.97
N SER A 58 -5.13 4.66 -8.24
CA SER A 58 -6.48 4.28 -7.80
C SER A 58 -7.08 5.32 -6.84
N HIS A 59 -6.28 5.96 -5.98
CA HIS A 59 -6.76 7.02 -5.10
C HIS A 59 -7.35 8.20 -5.87
N GLU A 60 -6.72 8.63 -6.96
CA GLU A 60 -7.26 9.71 -7.81
C GLU A 60 -8.66 9.36 -8.33
N GLN A 61 -8.86 8.13 -8.77
CA GLN A 61 -10.16 7.66 -9.26
C GLN A 61 -11.18 7.54 -8.11
N MET A 62 -10.77 7.03 -6.96
CA MET A 62 -11.62 6.92 -5.78
C MET A 62 -12.08 8.29 -5.27
N MET A 63 -11.21 9.32 -5.31
CA MET A 63 -11.59 10.68 -4.91
C MET A 63 -12.73 11.24 -5.77
N VAL A 64 -12.75 10.91 -7.08
CA VAL A 64 -13.86 11.26 -7.97
C VAL A 64 -15.12 10.45 -7.65
N ILE A 65 -14.98 9.13 -7.45
CA ILE A 65 -16.11 8.22 -7.17
C ILE A 65 -16.82 8.58 -5.87
N PHE A 66 -16.07 8.92 -4.84
CA PHE A 66 -16.58 9.22 -3.49
C PHE A 66 -16.74 10.72 -3.24
N GLU A 67 -16.85 11.54 -4.30
CA GLU A 67 -17.15 12.97 -4.24
C GLU A 67 -16.27 13.75 -3.25
N GLU A 68 -14.96 13.45 -3.26
CA GLU A 68 -13.96 14.06 -2.38
C GLU A 68 -14.23 13.88 -0.87
N ASP A 69 -14.81 12.74 -0.47
CA ASP A 69 -15.08 12.37 0.93
C ASP A 69 -13.88 12.72 1.83
N PRO A 70 -14.05 13.60 2.84
CA PRO A 70 -12.98 14.01 3.73
C PRO A 70 -12.27 12.83 4.42
N LYS A 71 -13.00 11.75 4.73
CA LYS A 71 -12.40 10.55 5.33
C LYS A 71 -11.44 9.86 4.37
N LEU A 72 -11.85 9.71 3.11
CA LEU A 72 -11.00 9.14 2.07
C LEU A 72 -9.77 10.01 1.86
N ARG A 73 -9.94 11.34 1.78
CA ARG A 73 -8.82 12.28 1.65
C ARG A 73 -7.78 12.09 2.74
N THR A 74 -8.19 12.04 4.01
CA THR A 74 -7.27 11.81 5.13
C THR A 74 -6.54 10.47 4.98
N MET A 75 -7.21 9.41 4.54
CA MET A 75 -6.54 8.12 4.30
C MET A 75 -5.58 8.17 3.11
N VAL A 76 -5.85 8.94 2.06
CA VAL A 76 -4.92 9.16 0.94
C VAL A 76 -3.69 9.95 1.41
N GLU A 77 -3.87 10.95 2.26
CA GLU A 77 -2.76 11.70 2.87
C GLU A 77 -1.90 10.79 3.77
N ASP A 78 -2.51 9.98 4.63
CA ASP A 78 -1.82 9.00 5.47
C ASP A 78 -1.02 7.99 4.62
N PHE A 79 -1.52 7.61 3.44
CA PHE A 79 -0.80 6.73 2.53
C PHE A 79 0.49 7.38 2.00
N HIS A 80 0.45 8.67 1.66
CA HIS A 80 1.65 9.38 1.22
C HIS A 80 2.73 9.40 2.30
N ASP A 81 2.34 9.47 3.57
CA ASP A 81 3.29 9.36 4.69
C ASP A 81 3.93 7.97 4.75
N VAL A 82 3.19 6.89 4.47
CA VAL A 82 3.76 5.53 4.34
C VAL A 82 4.77 5.45 3.20
N VAL A 83 4.43 5.99 2.01
CA VAL A 83 5.34 6.04 0.86
C VAL A 83 6.60 6.83 1.20
N LYS A 84 6.45 7.96 1.90
CA LYS A 84 7.58 8.79 2.35
C LYS A 84 8.49 8.06 3.34
N LEU A 85 7.93 7.24 4.24
CA LEU A 85 8.75 6.37 5.09
C LEU A 85 9.57 5.39 4.25
N LEU A 86 8.95 4.77 3.25
CA LEU A 86 9.62 3.79 2.38
C LEU A 86 10.75 4.42 1.55
N GLN A 87 10.65 5.70 1.16
CA GLN A 87 11.73 6.43 0.49
C GLN A 87 13.06 6.42 1.27
N GLY A 88 12.99 6.28 2.61
CA GLY A 88 14.17 6.10 3.45
C GLY A 88 15.08 4.96 2.99
N TRP A 89 14.51 3.93 2.36
CA TRP A 89 15.23 2.76 1.83
C TRP A 89 16.43 3.13 0.95
N PHE A 90 16.27 4.15 0.10
CA PHE A 90 17.32 4.58 -0.83
C PHE A 90 18.49 5.30 -0.17
N SER A 91 18.31 5.75 1.07
CA SER A 91 19.35 6.43 1.85
C SER A 91 20.16 5.47 2.73
N LEU A 92 19.75 4.19 2.82
CA LEU A 92 20.34 3.20 3.72
C LEU A 92 21.39 2.36 2.99
N GLY A 93 22.55 2.19 3.61
CA GLY A 93 23.71 1.52 3.00
C GLY A 93 23.73 0.02 3.24
N SER A 94 23.13 -0.46 4.33
CA SER A 94 23.16 -1.87 4.72
C SER A 94 21.78 -2.52 4.66
N ASN A 95 21.77 -3.84 4.46
CA ASN A 95 20.55 -4.64 4.54
C ASN A 95 19.94 -4.62 5.93
N GLN A 96 20.77 -4.58 6.98
CA GLN A 96 20.28 -4.48 8.36
C GLN A 96 19.46 -3.21 8.60
N GLU A 97 19.94 -2.06 8.13
CA GLU A 97 19.20 -0.79 8.25
C GLU A 97 17.89 -0.85 7.45
N LYS A 98 17.92 -1.43 6.24
CA LYS A 98 16.72 -1.60 5.40
C LYS A 98 15.69 -2.51 6.05
N GLN A 99 16.13 -3.61 6.65
CA GLN A 99 15.25 -4.49 7.42
C GLN A 99 14.61 -3.74 8.58
N GLN A 100 15.40 -3.01 9.38
CA GLN A 100 14.89 -2.20 10.48
C GLN A 100 13.87 -1.14 10.01
N LEU A 101 14.13 -0.47 8.88
CA LEU A 101 13.16 0.44 8.28
C LEU A 101 11.83 -0.24 7.98
N ILE A 102 11.86 -1.43 7.36
CA ILE A 102 10.64 -2.18 7.04
C ILE A 102 9.92 -2.62 8.32
N THR A 103 10.62 -3.32 9.21
CA THR A 103 10.06 -3.92 10.43
C THR A 103 9.53 -2.90 11.41
N GLU A 104 10.27 -1.82 11.66
CA GLU A 104 9.94 -0.89 12.75
C GLU A 104 9.05 0.27 12.30
N LYS A 105 9.03 0.59 10.99
CA LYS A 105 8.36 1.80 10.49
C LYS A 105 7.36 1.50 9.38
N VAL A 106 7.83 0.96 8.26
CA VAL A 106 7.00 0.87 7.04
C VAL A 106 5.87 -0.14 7.23
N LEU A 107 6.18 -1.38 7.61
CA LEU A 107 5.18 -2.44 7.71
C LEU A 107 4.09 -2.11 8.75
N PRO A 108 4.42 -1.66 9.99
CA PRO A 108 3.39 -1.25 10.95
C PRO A 108 2.52 -0.09 10.46
N ALA A 109 3.13 0.93 9.82
CA ALA A 109 2.39 2.08 9.31
C ALA A 109 1.46 1.66 8.15
N TYR A 110 1.95 0.83 7.24
CA TYR A 110 1.18 0.29 6.12
C TYR A 110 0.00 -0.55 6.61
N GLU A 111 0.18 -1.47 7.56
CA GLU A 111 -0.92 -2.31 8.06
C GLU A 111 -2.00 -1.51 8.78
N ALA A 112 -1.61 -0.52 9.58
CA ALA A 112 -2.54 0.37 10.27
C ALA A 112 -3.35 1.22 9.28
N TRP A 113 -2.72 1.70 8.22
CA TRP A 113 -3.38 2.40 7.13
C TRP A 113 -4.29 1.48 6.31
N ARG A 114 -3.77 0.35 5.84
CA ARG A 114 -4.48 -0.67 5.04
C ARG A 114 -5.75 -1.11 5.73
N THR A 115 -5.69 -1.43 7.02
CA THR A 115 -6.86 -1.89 7.78
C THR A 115 -8.01 -0.87 7.74
N ARG A 116 -7.69 0.43 7.86
CA ARG A 116 -8.67 1.52 7.78
C ARG A 116 -9.22 1.67 6.37
N MET A 117 -8.34 1.63 5.37
CA MET A 117 -8.74 1.74 3.96
C MET A 117 -9.63 0.57 3.52
N GLN A 118 -9.29 -0.67 3.88
CA GLN A 118 -10.10 -1.84 3.59
C GLN A 118 -11.47 -1.78 4.29
N ALA A 119 -11.52 -1.30 5.52
CA ALA A 119 -12.79 -1.10 6.23
C ALA A 119 -13.69 -0.06 5.52
N TYR A 120 -13.08 0.93 4.85
CA TYR A 120 -13.79 1.91 4.04
C TYR A 120 -14.29 1.32 2.71
N VAL A 121 -13.44 0.56 2.00
CA VAL A 121 -13.73 0.08 0.64
C VAL A 121 -14.62 -1.16 0.63
N LYS A 122 -14.45 -2.11 1.54
CA LYS A 122 -15.17 -3.40 1.53
C LYS A 122 -16.70 -3.32 1.49
N PRO A 123 -17.37 -2.38 2.20
CA PRO A 123 -18.82 -2.19 2.08
C PRO A 123 -19.30 -1.92 0.64
N HIS A 124 -18.43 -1.35 -0.18
CA HIS A 124 -18.70 -1.01 -1.58
C HIS A 124 -18.37 -2.14 -2.56
N ILE A 125 -17.74 -3.24 -2.12
CA ILE A 125 -17.43 -4.39 -2.99
C ILE A 125 -18.56 -5.43 -3.00
N ALA A 126 -19.25 -5.62 -1.88
CA ALA A 126 -20.14 -6.77 -1.64
C ALA A 126 -21.59 -6.63 -2.16
N HIS A 127 -21.84 -5.80 -3.19
CA HIS A 127 -23.18 -5.58 -3.76
C HIS A 127 -23.26 -6.01 -5.22
#